data_AF-A0A655VIN3-F1
#
_entry.id   AF-A0A655VIN3-F1
#
_cell.length_a   1.000
_cell.length_b   1.000
_cell.length_c   1.000
_cell.angle_alpha   90.00
_cell.angle_beta   90.00
_cell.angle_gamma   90.00
#
_symmetry.space_group_name_H-M   'P 1'
#
loop_
_entity.id
_entity.type
_entity.pdbx_description
1 polymer ?
#
loop_
_entity_poly.entity_id
_entity_poly.type
_entity_poly.pdbx_seq_one_letter_code
_entity_poly.pdbx_strand_id
1 'polypeptide(L)'
;MGEYFIRYAVAGDIAARMRYLKEDVHTACETVVQGELKSVGGEGGLIAIDAQGELHFAMNSSGMYRAGIDRDGQFSVKIYADE
;
A
#
# COMPACT_ATOMS: atom_id res chain seq x y z
N MET A 1 11.29 -7.84 -2.00
CA MET A 1 12.05 -8.24 -3.20
C MET A 1 11.60 -7.38 -4.39
N GLY A 2 12.47 -6.50 -4.90
CA GLY A 2 12.07 -5.37 -5.76
C GLY A 2 11.62 -5.75 -7.17
N GLU A 3 12.08 -6.89 -7.68
CA GLU A 3 11.78 -7.40 -9.01
C GLU A 3 10.28 -7.70 -9.17
N TYR A 4 9.60 -8.14 -8.10
CA TYR A 4 8.16 -8.35 -8.13
C TYR A 4 7.39 -7.03 -8.26
N PHE A 5 7.82 -5.98 -7.55
CA PHE A 5 7.21 -4.66 -7.67
C PHE A 5 7.34 -4.09 -9.09
N ILE A 6 8.47 -4.34 -9.75
CA ILE A 6 8.70 -3.94 -11.14
C ILE A 6 7.84 -4.79 -12.09
N ARG A 7 7.86 -6.11 -11.96
CA ARG A 7 7.13 -7.04 -12.87
C ARG A 7 5.62 -6.86 -12.81
N TYR A 8 5.08 -6.57 -11.62
CA TYR A 8 3.65 -6.35 -11.39
C TYR A 8 3.26 -4.87 -11.46
N ALA A 9 4.21 -3.98 -11.77
CA ALA A 9 4.00 -2.54 -11.84
C ALA A 9 3.17 -2.00 -10.66
N VAL A 10 3.47 -2.45 -9.43
CA VAL A 10 2.58 -2.34 -8.25
C VAL A 10 1.96 -0.95 -8.05
N ALA A 11 2.76 0.12 -8.10
CA ALA A 11 2.23 1.48 -7.94
C ALA A 11 1.31 1.90 -9.10
N GLY A 12 1.65 1.49 -10.33
CA GLY A 12 0.84 1.73 -11.51
C GLY A 12 -0.46 0.94 -11.49
N ASP A 13 -0.43 -0.32 -11.02
CA ASP A 13 -1.62 -1.15 -10.89
C ASP A 13 -2.59 -0.56 -9.87
N ILE A 14 -2.12 -0.16 -8.67
CA ILE A 14 -2.96 0.50 -7.67
C ILE A 14 -3.64 1.76 -8.24
N ALA A 15 -2.88 2.62 -8.92
CA ALA A 15 -3.45 3.80 -9.57
C ALA A 15 -4.46 3.44 -10.67
N ALA A 16 -4.20 2.39 -11.44
CA ALA A 16 -5.10 1.89 -12.48
C ALA A 16 -6.40 1.33 -11.89
N ARG A 17 -6.34 0.56 -10.80
CA ARG A 17 -7.50 0.05 -10.08
C ARG A 17 -8.39 1.17 -9.55
N MET A 18 -7.80 2.15 -8.88
CA MET A 18 -8.56 3.34 -8.43
C MET A 18 -9.20 4.06 -9.62
N ARG A 19 -8.46 4.24 -10.73
CA ARG A 19 -8.95 4.95 -11.90
C ARG A 19 -10.08 4.22 -12.63
N TYR A 20 -9.92 2.92 -12.86
CA TYR A 20 -10.76 2.14 -13.76
C TYR A 20 -11.82 1.31 -13.03
N LEU A 21 -11.48 0.75 -11.86
CA LEU A 21 -12.40 -0.05 -11.04
C LEU A 21 -13.12 0.79 -9.99
N LYS A 22 -12.73 2.06 -9.79
CA LYS A 22 -13.29 2.96 -8.77
C LYS A 22 -13.11 2.45 -7.35
N GLU A 23 -12.09 1.63 -7.12
CA GLU A 23 -11.66 1.21 -5.79
C GLU A 23 -11.13 2.43 -5.01
N ASP A 24 -11.38 2.46 -3.71
CA ASP A 24 -10.67 3.36 -2.80
C ASP A 24 -9.20 2.92 -2.64
N VAL A 25 -8.37 3.81 -2.11
CA VAL A 25 -6.92 3.57 -1.96
C VAL A 25 -6.63 2.36 -1.07
N HIS A 26 -7.45 2.12 -0.04
CA HIS A 26 -7.31 0.99 0.86
C HIS A 26 -7.51 -0.33 0.12
N THR A 27 -8.65 -0.47 -0.56
CA THR A 27 -9.03 -1.67 -1.32
C THR A 27 -8.03 -1.97 -2.44
N ALA A 28 -7.62 -0.95 -3.19
CA ALA A 28 -6.64 -1.13 -4.27
C ALA A 28 -5.28 -1.61 -3.72
N CYS A 29 -4.81 -1.01 -2.62
CA CYS A 29 -3.54 -1.38 -2.01
C CYS A 29 -3.56 -2.79 -1.40
N GLU A 30 -4.60 -3.14 -0.64
CA GLU A 30 -4.70 -4.47 -0.03
C GLU A 30 -4.82 -5.57 -1.09
N THR A 31 -5.57 -5.33 -2.16
CA THR A 31 -5.71 -6.35 -3.22
C THR A 31 -4.38 -6.63 -3.91
N VAL A 32 -3.59 -5.59 -4.17
CA VAL A 32 -2.27 -5.76 -4.80
C VAL A 32 -1.26 -6.35 -3.83
N VAL A 33 -1.16 -5.84 -2.59
CA VAL A 33 -0.09 -6.21 -1.66
C VAL A 33 -0.37 -7.52 -0.91
N GLN A 34 -1.58 -7.69 -0.34
CA GLN A 34 -1.96 -8.92 0.37
C GLN A 34 -2.45 -10.03 -0.56
N GLY A 35 -2.95 -9.66 -1.73
CA GLY A 35 -3.42 -10.61 -2.75
C GLY A 35 -2.30 -10.96 -3.72
N GLU A 36 -2.23 -10.21 -4.82
CA GLU A 36 -1.43 -10.56 -6.00
C GLU A 36 0.06 -10.72 -5.67
N LEU A 37 0.66 -9.73 -5.03
CA LEU A 37 2.08 -9.71 -4.71
C LEU A 37 2.45 -10.84 -3.74
N LYS A 38 1.64 -11.05 -2.69
CA LYS A 38 1.84 -12.12 -1.72
C LYS A 38 1.72 -13.51 -2.36
N SER A 39 0.76 -13.69 -3.26
CA SER A 39 0.50 -14.98 -3.94
C SER A 39 1.68 -15.46 -4.78
N VAL A 40 2.54 -14.54 -5.23
CA VAL A 40 3.72 -14.84 -6.05
C VAL A 40 5.03 -14.79 -5.27
N GLY A 41 4.95 -14.73 -3.94
CA GLY A 41 6.12 -14.68 -3.04
C GLY A 41 6.81 -13.32 -3.01
N GLY A 42 6.17 -12.26 -3.52
CA GLY A 42 6.64 -10.90 -3.37
C GLY A 42 6.40 -10.40 -1.95
N GLU A 43 7.47 -9.97 -1.28
CA GLU A 43 7.41 -9.39 0.06
C GLU A 43 7.85 -7.92 0.07
N GLY A 44 7.09 -7.08 0.77
CA GLY A 44 7.36 -5.66 0.98
C GLY A 44 6.12 -4.85 1.37
N GLY A 45 6.17 -3.54 1.13
CA GLY A 45 5.06 -2.63 1.37
C GLY A 45 5.22 -1.32 0.61
N LEU A 46 4.19 -0.49 0.70
CA LEU A 46 4.14 0.84 0.10
C LEU A 46 3.29 1.78 0.95
N ILE A 47 3.49 3.07 0.70
CA ILE A 47 2.69 4.16 1.26
C ILE A 47 1.86 4.77 0.13
N ALA A 48 0.58 5.01 0.37
CA ALA A 48 -0.32 5.59 -0.62
C ALA A 48 -1.15 6.71 0.01
N ILE A 49 -1.40 7.75 -0.78
CA ILE A 49 -2.32 8.85 -0.43
C ILE A 49 -3.17 9.11 -1.67
N ASP A 50 -4.49 9.18 -1.50
CA ASP A 50 -5.39 9.53 -2.60
C ASP A 50 -5.63 11.05 -2.74
N ALA A 51 -6.44 11.42 -3.74
CA ALA A 51 -6.78 12.82 -4.00
C ALA A 51 -7.66 13.46 -2.91
N GLN A 52 -8.26 12.66 -2.04
CA GLN A 52 -9.05 13.10 -0.90
C GLN A 52 -8.17 13.29 0.35
N GLY A 53 -6.93 12.81 0.31
CA GLY A 53 -5.98 12.86 1.42
C GLY A 53 -6.06 11.64 2.33
N GLU A 54 -6.74 10.56 1.92
CA GLU A 54 -6.79 9.32 2.67
C GLU A 54 -5.44 8.61 2.56
N LEU A 55 -4.83 8.34 3.72
CA LEU A 55 -3.52 7.73 3.86
C LEU A 55 -3.68 6.23 4.11
N HIS A 56 -2.94 5.41 3.37
CA HIS A 56 -2.89 3.97 3.60
C HIS A 56 -1.45 3.44 3.57
N PHE A 57 -1.17 2.50 4.47
CA PHE A 57 0.10 1.80 4.60
C PHE A 57 -0.11 0.31 4.39
N ALA A 58 0.12 -0.19 3.18
CA ALA A 58 -0.03 -1.61 2.87
C ALA A 58 1.33 -2.33 2.93
N MET A 59 1.39 -3.45 3.63
CA MET A 59 2.57 -4.30 3.70
C MET A 59 2.21 -5.75 3.97
N ASN A 60 2.99 -6.67 3.42
CA ASN A 60 2.89 -8.11 3.73
C ASN A 60 4.16 -8.65 4.43
N SER A 61 5.12 -7.78 4.73
CA SER A 61 6.29 -8.05 5.57
C SER A 61 5.96 -7.97 7.06
N SER A 62 6.87 -8.42 7.93
CA SER A 62 6.74 -8.30 9.39
C SER A 62 6.78 -6.85 9.89
N GLY A 63 7.30 -5.93 9.08
CA GLY A 63 7.34 -4.52 9.38
C GLY A 63 7.74 -3.65 8.20
N MET A 64 7.48 -2.35 8.34
CA MET A 64 7.86 -1.25 7.47
C MET A 64 8.00 0.00 8.33
N TYR A 65 9.20 0.56 8.38
CA TYR A 65 9.44 1.87 8.99
C TYR A 65 8.60 2.91 8.26
N ARG A 66 7.59 3.44 8.95
CA ARG A 66 6.59 4.32 8.34
C ARG A 66 6.17 5.41 9.31
N ALA A 67 5.82 6.55 8.74
CA ALA A 67 5.22 7.66 9.46
C ALA A 67 4.27 8.41 8.54
N GLY A 68 3.29 9.10 9.13
CA GLY A 68 2.37 9.95 8.40
C GLY A 68 1.58 10.87 9.32
N ILE A 69 1.00 11.90 8.72
CA ILE A 69 0.06 12.82 9.36
C ILE A 69 -1.21 12.79 8.52
N ASP A 70 -2.34 12.49 9.14
CA ASP A 70 -3.63 12.49 8.46
C ASP A 70 -4.23 13.90 8.32
N ARG A 71 -5.42 13.97 7.72
CA ARG A 71 -6.12 15.24 7.46
C ARG A 71 -6.59 15.94 8.74
N ASP A 72 -6.70 15.21 9.84
CA ASP A 72 -7.07 15.73 11.15
C ASP A 72 -5.82 16.17 11.95
N GLY A 73 -4.63 16.03 11.36
CA GLY A 73 -3.36 16.36 12.00
C GLY A 73 -2.84 15.28 12.95
N GLN A 74 -3.42 14.08 12.92
CA GLN A 74 -2.95 12.97 13.75
C GLN A 74 -1.65 12.41 13.18
N PHE A 75 -0.57 12.57 13.94
CA PHE A 75 0.74 12.03 13.60
C PHE A 75 0.90 10.60 14.11
N SER A 76 1.45 9.72 13.28
CA SER A 76 1.78 8.35 13.64
C SER A 76 3.17 7.94 13.14
N VAL A 77 3.85 7.11 13.91
CA VAL A 77 5.11 6.43 13.56
C VAL A 77 4.98 4.99 14.01
N LYS A 78 5.32 4.05 13.13
CA LYS A 78 5.17 2.62 13.36
C LYS A 78 6.28 1.85 12.67
N ILE A 79 6.58 0.64 13.17
CA ILE A 79 7.60 -0.23 12.58
C ILE A 79 6.98 -1.58 12.22
N TYR A 80 6.32 -2.23 13.16
CA TYR A 80 5.79 -3.58 12.98
C TYR A 80 4.38 -3.57 12.37
N ALA A 81 3.97 -4.74 11.90
CA ALA A 81 2.69 -4.93 11.21
C ALA A 81 1.47 -5.01 12.13
N ASP A 82 1.68 -5.39 13.38
CA ASP A 82 0.68 -5.45 14.43
C ASP A 82 0.46 -4.12 15.16
N GLU A 83 1.20 -3.07 14.77
CA GLU A 83 1.08 -1.70 15.29
C GLU A 83 0.08 -0.83 14.53
#